data_AF-A0A662QS00-F1
#
_entry.id   AF-A0A662QS00-F1
#
_cell.length_a   1.000
_cell.length_b   1.000
_cell.length_c   1.000
_cell.angle_alpha   90.00
_cell.angle_beta   90.00
_cell.angle_gamma   90.00
#
_symmetry.space_group_name_H-M   'P 1'
#
loop_
_entity.id
_entity.type
_entity.pdbx_description
1 polymer ?
#
loop_
_entity_poly.entity_id
_entity_poly.type
_entity_poly.pdbx_seq_one_letter_code
_entity_poly.pdbx_strand_id
1 'polypeptide(L)'
;MVQEEQQLRQLFQQIYEARTTKNIPEDQLIEILQKEKGLTKKQAQQLIDKASEHKILRPGLRAKIDYKTGKILKKTIVLEYMTEEDWEIEKALDEIEDEIYQLKKQLHPEEYE
;
A
#
# COMPACT_ATOMS: atom_id res chain seq x y z
N MET A 1 20.03 -0.36 3.59
CA MET A 1 18.68 0.07 3.14
C MET A 1 18.22 -0.75 1.94
N VAL A 2 18.94 -0.77 0.80
CA VAL A 2 18.54 -1.52 -0.42
C VAL A 2 18.30 -3.03 -0.19
N GLN A 3 19.11 -3.68 0.65
CA GLN A 3 18.99 -5.13 0.89
C GLN A 3 17.77 -5.52 1.74
N GLU A 4 17.36 -4.69 2.71
CA GLU A 4 16.18 -4.95 3.55
C GLU A 4 14.90 -4.79 2.71
N GLU A 5 14.85 -3.76 1.88
CA GLU A 5 13.73 -3.51 0.96
C GLU A 5 13.54 -4.68 -0.02
N GLN A 6 14.62 -5.17 -0.64
CA GLN A 6 14.54 -6.32 -1.56
C GLN A 6 14.03 -7.59 -0.86
N GLN A 7 14.45 -7.83 0.39
CA GLN A 7 13.95 -8.97 1.18
C GLN A 7 12.46 -8.83 1.49
N LEU A 8 11.99 -7.63 1.84
CA LEU A 8 10.57 -7.35 2.06
C LEU A 8 9.76 -7.54 0.78
N ARG A 9 10.25 -7.03 -0.36
CA ARG A 9 9.60 -7.19 -1.67
C ARG A 9 9.41 -8.68 -2.00
N GLN A 10 10.48 -9.47 -1.90
CA GLN A 10 10.42 -10.91 -2.18
C GLN A 10 9.46 -11.64 -1.23
N LEU A 11 9.47 -11.29 0.05
CA LEU A 11 8.58 -11.88 1.04
C LEU A 11 7.11 -11.63 0.70
N PHE A 12 6.73 -10.37 0.46
CA PHE A 12 5.33 -10.03 0.15
C PHE A 12 4.92 -10.51 -1.24
N GLN A 13 5.82 -10.46 -2.24
CA GLN A 13 5.57 -11.04 -3.55
C GLN A 13 5.15 -12.51 -3.44
N GLN A 14 5.93 -13.34 -2.72
CA GLN A 14 5.61 -14.75 -2.52
C GLN A 14 4.24 -14.97 -1.84
N ILE A 15 3.91 -14.14 -0.84
CA ILE A 15 2.64 -14.24 -0.11
C ILE A 15 1.45 -13.97 -1.04
N TYR A 16 1.53 -12.92 -1.86
CA TYR A 16 0.44 -12.48 -2.74
C TYR A 16 0.32 -13.38 -3.99
N GLU A 17 1.43 -13.81 -4.58
CA GLU A 17 1.46 -14.77 -5.69
C GLU A 17 0.82 -16.11 -5.30
N ALA A 18 1.17 -16.64 -4.12
CA ALA A 18 0.59 -17.90 -3.61
C ALA A 18 -0.93 -17.83 -3.42
N ARG A 19 -1.50 -16.62 -3.32
CA ARG A 19 -2.94 -16.39 -3.10
C ARG A 19 -3.66 -15.90 -4.34
N THR A 20 -2.95 -15.66 -5.44
CA THR A 20 -3.52 -15.15 -6.70
C THR A 20 -4.44 -13.94 -6.50
N THR A 21 -4.06 -13.05 -5.57
CA THR A 21 -4.80 -11.82 -5.28
C THR A 21 -3.82 -10.66 -5.14
N LYS A 22 -4.23 -9.47 -5.56
CA LYS A 22 -3.49 -8.23 -5.33
C LYS A 22 -3.84 -7.56 -4.01
N ASN A 23 -4.96 -7.95 -3.38
CA ASN A 23 -5.51 -7.32 -2.18
C ASN A 23 -5.76 -8.34 -1.07
N ILE A 24 -5.23 -8.09 0.12
CA ILE A 24 -5.43 -8.91 1.32
C ILE A 24 -5.89 -8.02 2.48
N PRO A 25 -6.99 -8.33 3.20
CA PRO A 25 -7.33 -7.65 4.44
C PRO A 25 -6.17 -7.65 5.45
N GLU A 26 -5.92 -6.53 6.12
CA GLU A 26 -4.76 -6.39 7.03
C GLU A 26 -4.74 -7.46 8.13
N ASP A 27 -5.91 -7.73 8.72
CA ASP A 27 -6.10 -8.79 9.73
C ASP A 27 -5.71 -10.17 9.21
N GLN A 28 -6.09 -10.49 7.97
CA GLN A 28 -5.71 -11.72 7.31
C GLN A 28 -4.20 -11.76 7.01
N LEU A 29 -3.60 -10.66 6.57
CA LEU A 29 -2.17 -10.61 6.29
C LEU A 29 -1.34 -10.82 7.57
N ILE A 30 -1.79 -10.24 8.69
CA ILE A 30 -1.20 -10.51 10.01
C ILE A 30 -1.27 -12.01 10.33
N GLU A 31 -2.45 -12.64 10.22
CA GLU A 31 -2.58 -14.07 10.47
C GLU A 31 -1.67 -14.93 9.60
N ILE A 32 -1.50 -14.55 8.32
CA ILE A 32 -0.62 -15.23 7.37
C ILE A 32 0.83 -15.15 7.85
N LEU A 33 1.30 -13.95 8.21
CA LEU A 33 2.65 -13.73 8.72
C LEU A 33 2.90 -14.49 10.02
N GLN A 34 1.90 -14.58 10.90
CA GLN A 34 2.00 -15.38 12.12
C GLN A 34 2.13 -16.88 11.82
N LYS A 35 1.29 -17.42 10.93
CA LYS A 35 1.25 -18.85 10.60
C LYS A 35 2.45 -19.31 9.77
N GLU A 36 2.83 -18.55 8.76
CA GLU A 36 3.87 -18.96 7.79
C GLU A 36 5.29 -18.57 8.21
N LYS A 37 5.44 -17.50 9.00
CA LYS A 37 6.75 -16.98 9.41
C LYS A 37 6.99 -17.06 10.92
N GLY A 38 6.04 -17.61 11.68
CA GLY A 38 6.14 -17.77 13.14
C GLY A 38 6.23 -16.44 13.89
N LEU A 39 5.77 -15.35 13.27
CA LEU A 39 5.85 -14.02 13.87
C LEU A 39 4.78 -13.84 14.94
N THR A 40 5.08 -13.01 15.94
CA THR A 40 4.05 -12.46 16.82
C THR A 40 3.22 -11.42 16.07
N LYS A 41 2.00 -11.14 16.54
CA LYS A 41 1.16 -10.07 15.98
C LYS A 41 1.88 -8.72 15.88
N LYS A 42 2.66 -8.36 16.91
CA LYS A 42 3.44 -7.11 16.93
C LYS A 42 4.52 -7.09 15.84
N GLN A 43 5.24 -8.19 15.66
CA GLN A 43 6.26 -8.30 14.61
C GLN A 43 5.65 -8.28 13.22
N ALA A 44 4.50 -8.95 13.02
CA ALA A 44 3.77 -8.92 11.75
C ALA A 44 3.33 -7.48 11.40
N GLN A 45 2.79 -6.74 12.38
CA GLN A 45 2.41 -5.34 12.19
C GLN A 45 3.62 -4.48 11.79
N GLN A 46 4.73 -4.58 12.54
CA GLN A 46 5.95 -3.81 12.24
C GLN A 46 6.49 -4.10 10.84
N LEU A 47 6.36 -5.35 10.37
CA LEU A 47 6.80 -5.74 9.04
C LEU A 47 5.88 -5.16 7.95
N ILE A 48 4.57 -5.11 8.19
CA ILE A 48 3.59 -4.45 7.32
C ILE A 48 3.83 -2.95 7.26
N ASP A 49 4.04 -2.31 8.41
CA ASP A 49 4.29 -0.86 8.51
C ASP A 49 5.55 -0.49 7.71
N LYS A 50 6.65 -1.24 7.92
CA LYS A 50 7.88 -1.08 7.12
C LYS A 50 7.64 -1.27 5.63
N ALA A 51 6.91 -2.31 5.23
CA ALA A 51 6.61 -2.54 3.83
C ALA A 51 5.76 -1.40 3.24
N SER A 52 4.91 -0.77 4.03
CA SER A 52 4.12 0.38 3.60
C SER A 52 4.97 1.64 3.47
N GLU A 53 5.91 1.88 4.40
CA GLU A 53 6.90 2.96 4.31
C GLU A 53 7.75 2.86 3.04
N HIS A 54 8.11 1.64 2.65
CA HIS A 54 8.84 1.36 1.41
C HIS A 54 7.95 1.31 0.16
N LYS A 55 6.67 1.72 0.26
CA LYS A 55 5.66 1.64 -0.82
C LYS A 55 5.49 0.22 -1.40
N ILE A 56 5.88 -0.83 -0.67
CA ILE A 56 5.70 -2.24 -1.09
C ILE A 56 4.24 -2.68 -0.92
N LEU A 57 3.61 -2.19 0.15
CA LEU A 57 2.18 -2.35 0.39
C LEU A 57 1.50 -0.99 0.37
N ARG A 58 0.37 -0.92 -0.31
CA ARG A 58 -0.49 0.27 -0.32
C ARG A 58 -1.76 0.01 0.50
N PRO A 59 -2.05 0.81 1.54
CA PRO A 59 -3.29 0.68 2.28
C PRO A 59 -4.46 1.22 1.46
N GLY A 60 -5.54 0.45 1.43
CA GLY A 60 -6.81 0.79 0.81
C GLY A 60 -7.98 0.53 1.75
N LEU A 61 -9.14 1.09 1.43
CA LEU A 61 -10.37 0.90 2.19
C LEU A 61 -11.39 0.14 1.35
N ARG A 62 -11.77 -1.05 1.81
CA ARG A 62 -12.90 -1.79 1.25
C ARG A 62 -14.14 -1.59 2.11
N ALA A 63 -15.21 -1.07 1.52
CA ALA A 63 -16.50 -0.94 2.17
C ALA A 63 -17.48 -1.99 1.62
N LYS A 64 -18.15 -2.71 2.52
CA LYS A 64 -19.33 -3.52 2.20
C LYS A 64 -20.55 -2.62 2.29
N ILE A 65 -21.25 -2.43 1.18
CA ILE A 65 -22.42 -1.56 1.08
C ILE A 65 -23.68 -2.42 0.94
N ASP A 66 -24.74 -2.04 1.65
CA ASP A 66 -26.09 -2.53 1.38
C ASP A 66 -26.65 -1.78 0.17
N TYR A 67 -26.72 -2.45 -0.98
CA TYR A 67 -27.19 -1.86 -2.23
C TYR A 67 -28.66 -1.40 -2.20
N LYS A 68 -29.48 -1.90 -1.26
CA LYS A 68 -30.88 -1.47 -1.15
C LYS A 68 -31.02 -0.15 -0.39
N THR A 69 -30.22 0.05 0.65
CA THR A 69 -30.32 1.21 1.55
C THR A 69 -29.20 2.24 1.35
N GLY A 70 -28.17 1.90 0.58
CA GLY A 70 -26.95 2.70 0.41
C GLY A 70 -26.04 2.74 1.65
N LYS A 71 -26.39 2.01 2.72
CA LYS A 71 -25.66 2.06 3.99
C LYS A 71 -24.37 1.24 3.94
N ILE A 72 -23.31 1.78 4.54
CA ILE A 72 -22.07 1.03 4.77
C ILE A 72 -22.30 0.05 5.92
N LEU A 73 -22.18 -1.24 5.64
CA LEU A 73 -22.32 -2.32 6.60
C LEU A 73 -21.01 -2.63 7.33
N LYS A 74 -19.88 -2.56 6.61
CA LYS A 74 -18.55 -2.85 7.17
C LYS A 74 -17.49 -2.09 6.39
N LYS A 75 -16.48 -1.57 7.08
CA LYS A 75 -15.25 -1.06 6.50
C LYS A 75 -14.11 -2.00 6.86
N THR A 76 -13.19 -2.24 5.95
CA THR A 76 -12.04 -3.13 6.15
C THR A 76 -10.82 -2.52 5.48
N ILE A 77 -9.73 -2.42 6.22
CA ILE A 77 -8.44 -2.04 5.67
C ILE A 77 -7.94 -3.22 4.85
N VAL A 78 -7.61 -2.96 3.60
CA VAL A 78 -6.98 -3.92 2.70
C VAL A 78 -5.60 -3.40 2.35
N LEU A 79 -4.65 -4.31 2.20
CA LEU A 79 -3.31 -4.01 1.77
C LEU A 79 -3.18 -4.54 0.35
N GLU A 80 -2.78 -3.65 -0.56
CA GLU A 80 -2.50 -3.95 -1.95
C GLU A 80 -0.99 -4.15 -2.11
N TYR A 81 -0.59 -5.24 -2.75
CA TYR A 81 0.81 -5.41 -3.13
C TYR A 81 1.12 -4.56 -4.36
N MET A 82 2.11 -3.69 -4.22
CA MET A 82 2.61 -2.84 -5.29
C MET A 82 3.60 -3.64 -6.15
N THR A 83 3.40 -3.64 -7.46
CA THR A 83 4.29 -4.28 -8.43
C THR A 83 5.29 -3.28 -9.02
N GLU A 84 6.28 -3.76 -9.78
CA GLU A 84 7.21 -2.88 -10.52
C GLU A 84 6.47 -1.91 -11.44
N GLU A 85 5.42 -2.36 -12.13
CA GLU A 85 4.57 -1.50 -12.95
C GLU A 85 3.87 -0.43 -12.11
N ASP A 86 3.33 -0.79 -10.94
CA ASP A 86 2.66 0.17 -10.06
C ASP A 86 3.64 1.24 -9.53
N TRP A 87 4.89 0.88 -9.27
CA TRP A 87 5.93 1.82 -8.84
C TRP A 87 6.39 2.75 -9.95
N GLU A 88 6.54 2.24 -11.17
CA GLU A 88 6.87 3.07 -12.33
C GLU A 88 5.77 4.09 -12.60
N ILE A 89 4.51 3.68 -12.50
CA ILE A 89 3.36 4.60 -12.61
C ILE A 89 3.39 5.64 -11.50
N GLU A 90 3.58 5.23 -10.24
CA GLU A 90 3.60 6.16 -9.11
C GLU A 90 4.74 7.18 -9.24
N LYS A 91 5.93 6.75 -9.67
CA LYS A 91 7.05 7.64 -9.91
C LYS A 91 6.75 8.66 -11.02
N ALA A 92 6.13 8.21 -12.11
CA ALA A 92 5.73 9.12 -13.19
C ALA A 92 4.68 10.14 -12.73
N LEU A 93 3.76 9.75 -11.84
CA LEU A 93 2.78 10.66 -11.25
C LEU A 93 3.46 11.70 -10.33
N ASP A 94 4.38 11.26 -9.47
CA ASP A 94 5.14 12.16 -8.59
C ASP A 94 5.91 13.22 -9.42
N GLU A 95 6.55 12.82 -10.52
CA GLU A 95 7.25 13.73 -11.44
C GLU A 95 6.30 14.75 -12.09
N ILE A 96 5.10 14.31 -12.52
CA ILE A 96 4.09 15.21 -13.09
C ILE A 96 3.53 16.18 -12.04
N GLU A 97 3.27 15.71 -10.82
CA GLU A 97 2.80 16.56 -9.73
C GLU A 97 3.81 17.67 -9.39
N ASP A 98 5.09 17.33 -9.35
CA ASP A 98 6.17 18.30 -9.15
C ASP A 98 6.22 19.34 -10.29
N GLU A 99 6.13 18.92 -11.54
CA GLU A 99 6.07 19.85 -12.68
C GLU A 99 4.87 20.80 -12.60
N ILE A 100 3.69 20.27 -12.27
CA ILE A 100 2.47 21.06 -12.08
C ILE A 100 2.66 22.05 -10.93
N TYR A 101 3.26 21.62 -9.82
CA TYR A 101 3.53 22.49 -8.68
C TYR A 101 4.48 23.64 -9.05
N GLN A 102 5.58 23.36 -9.76
CA GLN A 102 6.50 24.40 -10.23
C GLN A 102 5.82 25.37 -11.20
N LEU A 103 4.98 24.88 -12.12
CA LEU A 103 4.21 25.73 -13.03
C LEU A 103 3.24 26.64 -12.27
N LYS A 104 2.48 26.09 -11.30
CA LYS A 104 1.58 26.89 -10.46
C LYS A 104 2.34 27.97 -9.70
N LYS A 105 3.50 27.63 -9.13
CA LYS A 105 4.35 28.58 -8.41
C LYS A 105 4.89 29.70 -9.31
N GLN A 106 5.16 29.42 -10.59
CA GLN A 106 5.58 30.43 -11.56
C GLN A 106 4.41 31.35 -11.99
N LEU A 107 3.20 30.80 -12.11
CA LEU A 107 2.02 31.54 -12.57
C LEU A 107 1.32 32.34 -11.46
N HIS A 108 1.36 31.83 -10.23
CA HIS A 108 0.69 32.38 -9.03
C HIS A 108 1.65 32.39 -7.83
N PRO A 109 2.80 33.08 -7.91
CA PRO A 109 3.79 33.07 -6.85
C PRO A 109 3.25 33.52 -5.49
N GLU A 110 2.24 34.39 -5.47
CA GLU A 110 1.56 34.90 -4.28
C GLU A 110 0.84 33.84 -3.43
N GLU A 111 0.52 32.68 -4.01
CA GLU A 111 -0.17 31.58 -3.30
C GLU A 111 0.80 30.65 -2.54
N TYR A 112 2.12 30.82 -2.73
CA TYR A 112 3.16 29.88 -2.27
C TYR A 112 4.30 30.58 -1.49
N GLU A 113 4.07 31.79 -0.97
CA GLU A 113 4.94 32.50 -0.01
C GLU A 113 4.79 32.00 1.43
#